data_AF-A0A925BKW8-F1
#
_entry.id   AF-A0A925BKW8-F1
#
_cell.length_a   1.000
_cell.length_b   1.000
_cell.length_c   1.000
_cell.angle_alpha   90.00
_cell.angle_beta   90.00
_cell.angle_gamma   90.00
#
_symmetry.space_group_name_H-M   'P 1'
#
loop_
_entity.id
_entity.type
_entity.pdbx_description
1 polymer ?
#
loop_
_entity_poly.entity_id
_entity_poly.type
_entity_poly.pdbx_seq_one_letter_code
_entity_poly.pdbx_strand_id
1 'polypeptide(L)'
;MIPIFGVLFMIVFVVTFFTIISGFWRMRGMANKVFTLAEQEMERKLREASATSTVTALDPAVCSHCGSRVTAKVSQCPSCGAGLP
;
A
#
# COMPACT_ATOMS: atom_id res chain seq x y z
N MET A 1 -54.83 -26.38 -21.42
CA MET A 1 -53.87 -26.71 -20.32
C MET A 1 -52.52 -25.98 -20.43
N ILE A 2 -52.39 -24.96 -21.28
CA ILE A 2 -51.14 -24.19 -21.49
C ILE A 2 -50.91 -23.00 -20.51
N PRO A 3 -51.91 -22.38 -19.84
CA PRO A 3 -51.66 -21.16 -19.07
C PRO A 3 -50.85 -21.40 -17.79
N ILE A 4 -50.96 -22.59 -17.20
CA ILE A 4 -50.26 -22.94 -15.95
C ILE A 4 -48.74 -22.97 -16.16
N PHE A 5 -48.29 -23.53 -17.29
CA PHE A 5 -46.87 -23.55 -17.65
C PHE A 5 -46.32 -22.14 -17.89
N GLY A 6 -47.09 -21.26 -18.53
CA GLY A 6 -46.70 -19.86 -18.74
C GLY A 6 -46.55 -19.09 -17.44
N VAL A 7 -47.47 -19.28 -16.49
CA VAL A 7 -47.42 -18.62 -15.17
C VAL A 7 -46.23 -19.12 -14.34
N LEU A 8 -45.99 -20.43 -14.31
CA LEU A 8 -44.82 -21.00 -13.63
C LEU A 8 -43.51 -20.49 -14.23
N PHE A 9 -43.43 -20.41 -15.56
CA PHE A 9 -42.24 -19.89 -16.24
C PHE A 9 -42.00 -18.42 -15.91
N MET A 10 -43.04 -17.59 -15.91
CA MET A 10 -42.94 -16.18 -15.49
C MET A 10 -42.47 -16.02 -14.05
N ILE A 11 -42.99 -16.81 -13.12
CA ILE A 11 -42.59 -16.75 -11.71
C ILE A 11 -41.11 -17.13 -11.56
N VAL A 12 -40.69 -18.25 -12.17
CA VAL A 12 -39.29 -18.70 -12.12
C VAL A 12 -38.36 -17.67 -12.76
N PHE A 13 -38.76 -17.10 -13.90
CA PHE A 13 -37.98 -16.08 -14.59
C PHE A 13 -37.80 -14.83 -13.73
N VAL A 14 -38.88 -14.32 -13.12
CA VAL A 14 -38.83 -13.14 -12.25
C VAL A 14 -37.94 -13.42 -11.03
N VAL A 15 -38.09 -14.56 -10.36
CA VAL A 15 -37.27 -14.91 -9.19
C VAL A 15 -35.78 -15.01 -9.56
N THR A 16 -35.46 -15.67 -10.68
CA THR A 16 -34.08 -15.81 -11.18
C THR A 16 -33.49 -14.45 -11.55
N PHE A 17 -34.27 -13.61 -12.23
CA PHE A 17 -33.83 -12.28 -12.64
C PHE A 17 -33.56 -11.37 -11.43
N PHE A 18 -34.47 -11.37 -10.46
CA PHE A 18 -34.30 -10.62 -9.21
C PHE A 18 -33.11 -11.11 -8.38
N THR A 19 -32.87 -12.42 -8.31
CA THR A 19 -31.70 -12.96 -7.59
C THR A 19 -30.39 -12.56 -8.27
N ILE A 20 -30.32 -12.58 -9.61
CA ILE A 20 -29.14 -12.13 -10.36
C ILE A 20 -28.90 -10.62 -10.13
N ILE A 21 -29.93 -9.77 -10.27
CA ILE A 21 -29.80 -8.33 -10.05
C ILE A 21 -29.38 -8.02 -8.61
N SER A 22 -30.03 -8.65 -7.63
CA SER A 22 -29.71 -8.45 -6.21
C SER A 22 -28.28 -8.89 -5.88
N GLY A 23 -27.84 -10.02 -6.45
CA GLY A 23 -26.46 -10.49 -6.31
C GLY A 23 -25.45 -9.52 -6.94
N PHE A 24 -25.77 -8.98 -8.11
CA PHE A 24 -24.90 -8.03 -8.82
C PHE A 24 -24.74 -6.70 -8.08
N TRP A 25 -25.83 -6.17 -7.51
CA TRP A 25 -25.79 -4.97 -6.67
C TRP A 25 -24.97 -5.19 -5.39
N ARG A 26 -25.09 -6.37 -4.77
CA ARG A 26 -24.32 -6.73 -3.57
C ARG A 26 -22.82 -6.78 -3.84
N MET A 27 -22.40 -7.21 -5.02
CA MET A 27 -21.00 -7.25 -5.45
C MET A 27 -20.43 -5.84 -5.71
N ARG A 28 -21.17 -4.96 -6.38
CA ARG A 28 -20.73 -3.57 -6.62
C ARG A 28 -20.57 -2.76 -5.33
N GLY A 29 -21.39 -3.01 -4.31
CA GLY A 29 -21.27 -2.34 -3.00
C GLY A 29 -19.98 -2.67 -2.24
N MET A 30 -19.33 -3.80 -2.51
CA MET A 30 -18.05 -4.15 -1.86
C MET A 30 -16.84 -3.55 -2.55
N ALA A 31 -16.88 -3.28 -3.86
CA ALA A 31 -15.75 -2.74 -4.62
C ALA A 31 -15.29 -1.37 -4.10
N ASN A 32 -16.21 -0.50 -3.67
CA ASN A 32 -15.87 0.80 -3.08
C ASN A 32 -15.09 0.70 -1.77
N LYS A 33 -15.21 -0.41 -1.01
CA LYS A 33 -14.54 -0.57 0.29
C LYS A 33 -13.09 -1.05 0.15
N VAL A 34 -12.76 -1.72 -0.95
CA VAL A 34 -11.40 -2.24 -1.19
C VAL A 34 -10.47 -1.13 -1.70
N PHE A 35 -11.02 -0.21 -2.50
CA PHE A 35 -10.26 0.92 -3.04
C PHE A 35 -9.76 1.86 -1.92
N THR A 36 -10.61 2.13 -0.91
CA THR A 36 -10.24 2.99 0.23
C THR A 36 -9.17 2.39 1.15
N LEU A 37 -9.10 1.06 1.25
CA LEU A 37 -8.07 0.37 2.04
C LEU A 37 -6.71 0.37 1.33
N ALA A 38 -6.69 0.19 0.01
CA ALA A 38 -5.47 0.22 -0.78
C ALA A 38 -4.79 1.61 -0.80
N GLU A 39 -5.60 2.68 -0.82
CA GLU A 39 -5.10 4.06 -0.80
C GLU A 39 -4.42 4.40 0.54
N GLN A 40 -4.99 3.95 1.67
CA GLN A 40 -4.40 4.16 3.00
C GLN A 40 -3.09 3.40 3.21
N GLU A 41 -2.94 2.21 2.61
CA GLU A 41 -1.71 1.43 2.74
C GLU A 41 -0.54 2.08 1.96
N MET A 42 -0.83 2.70 0.82
CA MET A 42 0.13 3.48 0.04
C MET A 42 0.63 4.71 0.80
N GLU A 43 -0.27 5.50 1.42
CA GLU A 43 0.13 6.69 2.18
C GLU A 43 1.01 6.34 3.39
N ARG A 44 0.73 5.22 4.07
CA ARG A 44 1.54 4.76 5.21
C ARG A 44 2.96 4.40 4.78
N LYS A 45 3.12 3.68 3.67
CA LYS A 45 4.45 3.33 3.12
C LYS A 45 5.21 4.56 2.66
N LEU A 46 4.53 5.56 2.08
CA LEU A 46 5.16 6.82 1.68
C LEU A 46 5.68 7.60 2.90
N ARG A 47 4.90 7.62 4.00
CA ARG A 47 5.27 8.32 5.24
C ARG A 47 6.39 7.61 6.00
N GLU A 48 6.42 6.28 6.02
CA GLU A 48 7.52 5.49 6.59
C GLU A 48 8.80 5.60 5.75
N ALA A 49 8.69 5.60 4.42
CA ALA A 49 9.82 5.86 3.52
C ALA A 49 10.35 7.30 3.69
N SER A 50 9.46 8.29 3.82
CA SER A 50 9.84 9.69 4.02
C SER A 50 10.49 9.93 5.38
N ALA A 51 9.96 9.35 6.47
CA ALA A 51 10.55 9.47 7.80
C ALA A 51 11.92 8.76 7.89
N THR A 52 12.11 7.65 7.16
CA THR A 52 13.39 6.93 7.11
C THR A 52 14.43 7.68 6.27
N SER A 53 14.02 8.36 5.20
CA SER A 53 14.92 9.16 4.38
C SER A 53 15.42 10.44 5.06
N THR A 54 14.70 11.00 6.04
CA THR A 54 15.15 12.21 6.74
C THR A 54 16.05 11.94 7.97
N VAL A 55 16.09 10.71 8.49
CA VAL A 55 16.91 10.37 9.67
C VAL A 55 18.29 9.81 9.31
N THR A 56 18.53 9.51 8.03
CA THR A 56 19.85 9.09 7.52
C THR A 56 20.49 10.16 6.63
N ALA A 57 20.29 11.43 6.97
CA ALA A 57 21.15 12.52 6.53
C ALA A 57 22.29 12.77 7.54
N LEU A 58 22.85 11.71 8.13
CA LEU A 58 24.25 11.76 8.53
C LEU A 58 25.05 11.55 7.25
N ASP A 59 25.26 12.65 6.54
CA ASP A 59 26.24 12.72 5.47
C ASP A 59 27.52 12.03 5.98
N PRO A 60 28.01 10.96 5.31
CA PRO A 60 29.27 10.36 5.69
C PRO A 60 30.36 11.38 5.41
N ALA A 61 30.77 12.11 6.45
CA ALA A 61 31.92 12.99 6.38
C ALA A 61 33.11 12.17 5.87
N VAL A 62 33.75 12.64 4.81
CA VAL A 62 34.91 11.96 4.24
C VAL A 62 36.13 12.41 5.03
N CYS A 63 36.93 11.46 5.54
CA CYS A 63 38.16 11.79 6.23
C CYS A 63 39.14 12.46 5.26
N SER A 64 39.57 13.69 5.56
CA SER A 64 40.54 14.45 4.77
C SER A 64 41.91 13.79 4.64
N HIS A 65 42.25 12.86 5.54
CA HIS A 65 43.54 12.17 5.56
C HIS A 65 43.58 10.87 4.75
N CYS A 66 42.50 10.10 4.70
CA CYS A 66 42.49 8.79 4.03
C CYS A 66 41.35 8.58 3.03
N GLY A 67 40.44 9.56 2.90
CA GLY A 67 39.29 9.46 2.00
C GLY A 67 38.24 8.43 2.43
N SER A 68 38.37 7.82 3.62
CA SER A 68 37.37 6.88 4.13
C SER A 68 36.10 7.62 4.57
N ARG A 69 34.95 6.96 4.36
CA ARG A 69 33.65 7.46 4.84
C ARG A 69 33.56 7.23 6.34
N VAL A 70 33.51 8.30 7.12
CA VAL A 70 33.36 8.24 8.58
C VAL A 70 32.04 8.85 9.00
N THR A 71 31.45 8.28 10.05
CA THR A 71 30.29 8.90 10.70
C THR A 71 30.75 10.14 11.46
N ALA A 72 30.04 11.26 11.31
CA ALA A 72 30.41 12.58 11.86
C ALA A 72 30.48 12.66 13.41
N LYS A 73 30.40 11.53 14.10
CA LYS A 73 30.31 11.42 15.57
C LYS A 73 31.55 10.74 16.19
N VAL A 74 32.66 10.66 15.46
CA VAL A 74 33.88 9.99 15.89
C VAL A 74 35.05 10.96 15.87
N SER A 75 35.74 11.10 17.01
CA SER A 75 36.91 11.98 17.19
C SER A 75 38.17 11.48 16.47
N GLN A 76 38.20 10.21 16.07
CA GLN A 76 39.30 9.59 15.34
C GLN A 76 38.78 8.74 14.18
N CYS A 77 39.47 8.80 13.05
CA CYS A 77 39.14 7.98 11.90
C CYS A 77 39.46 6.51 12.19
N PRO A 78 38.50 5.56 12.10
CA PRO A 78 38.78 4.14 12.32
C PRO A 78 39.69 3.53 11.24
N SER A 79 39.81 4.15 10.07
CA SER A 79 40.63 3.62 8.97
C SER A 79 42.08 4.08 9.02
N CYS A 80 42.37 5.29 9.51
CA CYS A 80 43.74 5.82 9.53
C CYS A 80 44.23 6.31 10.89
N GLY A 81 43.36 6.33 11.91
CA GLY A 81 43.70 6.81 13.25
C GLY A 81 43.90 8.32 13.37
N ALA A 82 43.72 9.09 12.28
CA ALA A 82 43.86 10.54 12.32
C ALA A 82 42.73 11.16 13.15
N GLY A 83 43.09 12.12 14.02
CA GLY A 83 42.12 12.93 14.75
C GLY A 83 41.35 13.80 13.76
N LEU A 84 40.02 13.67 13.73
CA LEU A 84 39.18 14.59 12.97
C LEU A 84 38.92 15.83 13.85
N PRO A 85 38.95 17.05 13.28
CA PRO A 85 38.73 18.29 14.02
C PRO A 85 37.31 18.43 14.56
#